data_AF-A0A2A2VIY3-F1
#
_entry.id   AF-A0A2A2VIY3-F1
#
_cell.length_a   1.000
_cell.length_b   1.000
_cell.length_c   1.000
_cell.angle_alpha   90.00
_cell.angle_beta   90.00
_cell.angle_gamma   90.00
#
_symmetry.space_group_name_H-M   'P 1'
#
loop_
_entity.id
_entity.type
_entity.pdbx_description
1 polymer ?
#
loop_
_entity_poly.entity_id
_entity_poly.type
_entity_poly.pdbx_seq_one_letter_code
_entity_poly.pdbx_strand_id
1 'polypeptide(L)'
;MATTITINVQNNSPALQNFFFFQQPAIYTGGPEVYTNSLYSQALLPFETSGAILTFSLVIQDYAGVQQQVTPPTVGKPSGQLAASQAITVTPAAGGTPTKNTTTMTVNPSLGLSPPVSTPGPQAGSFRIITPVFNPTLENYNAGSALRTLTGGVTLSNFVTAQPNTNLDCQPIRIFYVQTGNYTAGTVMNFTASSATAAVCDATPGYSTFSVVYNANGTWTVTPYALVRGANGRGRLVEGATAVNAEVLNEAGTATISTGYVADNDFSPPILVQNLSHPAVINVLADYQVGPIGGPKLGTTCIEKQGTSATFAP
;
A
#
# COMPACT_ATOMS: atom_id res chain seq x y z
N MET A 1 -3.66 5.38 -14.03
CA MET A 1 -4.98 5.35 -13.36
C MET A 1 -4.70 5.04 -11.90
N ALA A 2 -5.16 5.87 -10.96
CA ALA A 2 -4.86 5.69 -9.54
C ALA A 2 -5.79 4.62 -8.94
N THR A 3 -5.24 3.57 -8.34
CA THR A 3 -6.02 2.56 -7.62
C THR A 3 -6.36 3.09 -6.24
N THR A 4 -7.58 2.91 -5.77
CA THR A 4 -8.03 3.36 -4.43
C THR A 4 -8.20 2.14 -3.53
N ILE A 5 -7.69 2.19 -2.30
CA ILE A 5 -8.08 1.27 -1.23
C ILE A 5 -9.32 1.83 -0.55
N THR A 6 -10.35 0.99 -0.40
CA THR A 6 -11.56 1.30 0.35
C THR A 6 -11.79 0.25 1.43
N ILE A 7 -11.93 0.68 2.67
CA ILE A 7 -12.24 -0.20 3.81
C ILE A 7 -13.56 0.26 4.41
N ASN A 8 -14.57 -0.61 4.36
CA ASN A 8 -15.91 -0.37 4.86
C ASN A 8 -16.10 -1.14 6.17
N VAL A 9 -16.28 -0.44 7.28
CA VAL A 9 -16.40 -1.01 8.61
C VAL A 9 -17.85 -0.97 9.08
N GLN A 10 -18.34 -2.11 9.56
CA GLN A 10 -19.63 -2.29 10.19
C GLN A 10 -19.44 -2.68 11.66
N ASN A 11 -20.18 -2.03 12.56
CA ASN A 11 -20.19 -2.37 13.98
C ASN A 11 -21.39 -3.26 14.31
N ASN A 12 -21.18 -4.56 14.48
CA ASN A 12 -22.21 -5.51 14.95
C ASN A 12 -22.14 -5.76 16.46
N SER A 13 -21.36 -4.98 17.21
CA SER A 13 -21.41 -5.02 18.66
C SER A 13 -22.64 -4.25 19.19
N PRO A 14 -23.10 -4.53 20.42
CA PRO A 14 -24.29 -3.87 20.97
C PRO A 14 -24.04 -2.41 21.42
N ALA A 15 -22.82 -1.89 21.29
CA ALA A 15 -22.42 -0.59 21.81
C ALA A 15 -21.74 0.28 20.75
N LEU A 16 -21.73 1.60 21.00
CA LEU A 16 -20.89 2.54 20.26
C LEU A 16 -19.42 2.10 20.38
N GLN A 17 -18.71 2.06 19.26
CA GLN A 17 -17.28 1.76 19.22
C GLN A 17 -16.52 2.90 18.53
N ASN A 18 -15.33 3.20 19.04
CA ASN A 18 -14.39 4.07 18.34
C ASN A 18 -13.46 3.19 17.52
N PHE A 19 -13.38 3.42 16.22
CA PHE A 19 -12.47 2.72 15.32
C PHE A 19 -11.33 3.64 14.91
N PHE A 20 -10.13 3.09 14.78
CA PHE A 20 -8.99 3.77 14.19
C PHE A 20 -8.27 2.87 13.17
N PHE A 21 -7.62 3.51 12.21
CA PHE A 21 -6.96 2.87 11.07
C PHE A 21 -5.48 3.15 11.11
N PHE A 22 -4.67 2.16 10.75
CA PHE A 22 -3.22 2.30 10.67
C PHE A 22 -2.66 1.36 9.62
N GLN A 23 -1.40 1.58 9.25
CA GLN A 23 -0.71 0.80 8.23
C GLN A 23 0.40 -0.01 8.89
N GLN A 24 0.67 -1.20 8.35
CA GLN A 24 1.88 -1.95 8.65
C GLN A 24 3.10 -1.02 8.51
N PRO A 25 3.98 -0.96 9.51
CA PRO A 25 5.23 -0.22 9.42
C PRO A 25 6.02 -0.63 8.19
N ALA A 26 6.53 0.35 7.44
CA ALA A 26 7.51 0.10 6.40
C ALA A 26 8.80 -0.48 7.01
N ILE A 27 9.57 -1.19 6.18
CA ILE A 27 10.92 -1.62 6.57
C ILE A 27 11.86 -0.44 6.31
N TYR A 28 12.63 -0.05 7.33
CA TYR A 28 13.55 1.07 7.27
C TYR A 28 15.00 0.58 7.35
N THR A 29 15.86 1.13 6.50
CA THR A 29 17.31 1.04 6.65
C THR A 29 17.85 2.43 6.98
N GLY A 30 18.54 2.56 8.12
CA GLY A 30 19.13 3.82 8.59
C GLY A 30 18.40 4.52 9.75
N GLY A 31 17.39 3.88 10.39
CA GLY A 31 16.67 4.41 11.56
C GLY A 31 16.50 3.36 12.68
N PRO A 32 16.56 3.74 13.97
CA PRO A 32 16.61 2.79 15.08
C PRO A 32 15.24 2.30 15.56
N GLU A 33 14.22 3.16 15.53
CA GLU A 33 12.87 2.86 16.02
C GLU A 33 11.83 3.37 15.03
N VAL A 34 10.85 2.53 14.73
CA VAL A 34 9.76 2.84 13.79
C VAL A 34 8.50 3.13 14.58
N TYR A 35 7.99 4.35 14.44
CA TYR A 35 6.72 4.78 15.01
C TYR A 35 5.62 4.64 13.95
N THR A 36 4.38 4.46 14.40
CA THR A 36 3.19 4.40 13.54
C THR A 36 2.19 5.42 14.03
N ASN A 37 1.54 6.15 13.13
CA ASN A 37 0.42 7.00 13.49
C ASN A 37 -0.92 6.31 13.18
N SER A 38 -1.93 6.66 13.96
CA SER A 38 -3.31 6.50 13.51
C SER A 38 -3.54 7.41 12.30
N LEU A 39 -4.15 6.86 11.26
CA LEU A 39 -4.40 7.53 9.99
C LEU A 39 -5.78 8.19 9.96
N TYR A 40 -6.71 7.58 10.66
CA TYR A 40 -8.11 7.99 10.68
C TYR A 40 -8.77 7.39 11.92
N SER A 41 -9.77 8.07 12.45
CA SER A 41 -10.55 7.57 13.58
C SER A 41 -11.97 8.13 13.58
N GLN A 42 -12.96 7.30 13.92
CA GLN A 42 -14.33 7.76 14.11
C GLN A 42 -15.13 6.81 15.02
N ALA A 43 -16.05 7.38 15.78
CA ALA A 43 -17.08 6.64 16.52
C ALA A 43 -18.17 6.11 15.56
N LEU A 44 -18.58 4.87 15.73
CA LEU A 44 -19.61 4.21 14.90
C LEU A 44 -20.62 3.48 15.78
N LEU A 45 -21.89 3.83 15.64
CA LEU A 45 -23.01 3.18 16.34
C LEU A 45 -23.23 1.74 15.83
N PRO A 46 -23.90 0.88 16.61
CA PRO A 46 -24.32 -0.43 16.14
C PRO A 46 -25.09 -0.35 14.82
N PHE A 47 -24.78 -1.25 13.89
CA PHE A 47 -25.39 -1.26 12.57
C PHE A 47 -26.88 -1.55 12.63
N GLU A 48 -27.32 -2.46 13.51
CA GLU A 48 -28.74 -2.81 13.66
C GLU A 48 -29.63 -1.62 14.05
N THR A 49 -29.07 -0.61 14.74
CA THR A 49 -29.83 0.56 15.20
C THR A 49 -29.62 1.81 14.35
N SER A 50 -28.53 1.87 13.56
CA SER A 50 -28.15 3.08 12.83
C SER A 50 -28.03 2.91 11.31
N GLY A 51 -27.82 1.67 10.83
CA GLY A 51 -27.46 1.40 9.43
C GLY A 51 -26.12 2.02 8.99
N ALA A 52 -25.32 2.56 9.92
CA ALA A 52 -24.12 3.31 9.60
C ALA A 52 -22.96 2.40 9.18
N ILE A 53 -22.24 2.80 8.13
CA ILE A 53 -21.00 2.18 7.67
C ILE A 53 -19.91 3.23 7.71
N LEU A 54 -18.78 2.90 8.35
CA LEU A 54 -17.61 3.76 8.34
C LEU A 54 -16.72 3.43 7.15
N THR A 55 -16.49 4.41 6.27
CA THR A 55 -15.68 4.24 5.07
C THR A 55 -14.35 4.97 5.20
N PHE A 56 -13.25 4.23 5.16
CA PHE A 56 -11.91 4.77 4.99
C PHE A 56 -11.47 4.56 3.53
N SER A 57 -10.91 5.59 2.90
CA SER A 57 -10.44 5.49 1.52
C SER A 57 -9.16 6.31 1.29
N LEU A 58 -8.22 5.71 0.55
CA LEU A 58 -6.97 6.36 0.15
C LEU A 58 -6.56 5.92 -1.25
N VAL A 59 -5.85 6.79 -1.96
CA VAL A 59 -5.23 6.44 -3.24
C VAL A 59 -3.94 5.65 -2.98
N ILE A 60 -3.78 4.49 -3.64
CA ILE A 60 -2.54 3.73 -3.69
C ILE A 60 -1.51 4.54 -4.47
N GLN A 61 -0.77 5.35 -3.73
CA GLN A 61 0.39 6.08 -4.19
C GLN A 61 1.37 6.09 -3.02
N ASP A 62 2.60 5.67 -3.28
CA ASP A 62 3.66 5.77 -2.27
C ASP A 62 4.05 7.24 -2.14
N TYR A 63 4.09 7.74 -0.91
CA TYR A 63 4.55 9.09 -0.61
C TYR A 63 5.73 9.03 0.36
N ALA A 64 6.83 9.68 -0.02
CA ALA A 64 7.84 10.06 0.95
C ALA A 64 7.30 11.24 1.75
N GLY A 65 7.45 11.21 3.07
CA GLY A 65 7.02 12.28 3.95
C GLY A 65 8.09 12.66 4.97
N VAL A 66 8.08 13.94 5.33
CA VAL A 66 8.85 14.49 6.44
C VAL A 66 7.97 15.38 7.29
N GLN A 67 8.26 15.44 8.58
CA GLN A 67 7.51 16.25 9.53
C GLN A 67 8.44 16.85 10.59
N GLN A 68 8.20 18.11 10.94
CA GLN A 68 8.88 18.77 12.06
C GLN A 68 8.36 18.19 13.38
N GLN A 69 9.29 17.74 14.22
CA GLN A 69 8.99 17.16 15.52
C GLN A 69 8.82 18.29 16.55
N VAL A 70 7.66 18.37 17.19
CA VAL A 70 7.44 19.30 18.32
C VAL A 70 7.97 18.73 19.62
N THR A 71 7.74 17.43 19.84
CA THR A 71 8.23 16.65 20.98
C THR A 71 8.63 15.26 20.49
N PRO A 72 9.54 14.56 21.19
CA PRO A 72 9.83 13.14 20.93
C PRO A 72 8.55 12.33 20.69
N PRO A 73 8.54 11.46 19.66
CA PRO A 73 7.39 10.60 19.37
C PRO A 73 7.01 9.79 20.61
N THR A 74 5.77 9.95 21.06
CA THR A 74 5.26 9.29 22.26
C THR A 74 3.83 8.83 22.01
N VAL A 75 3.52 7.60 22.42
CA VAL A 75 2.21 6.99 22.20
C VAL A 75 1.09 7.88 22.77
N GLY A 76 0.05 8.11 21.97
CA GLY A 76 -1.10 8.96 22.29
C GLY A 76 -0.87 10.45 22.08
N LYS A 77 0.30 10.87 21.59
CA LYS A 77 0.62 12.29 21.29
C LYS A 77 0.75 12.54 19.79
N PRO A 78 0.50 13.77 19.33
CA PRO A 78 0.75 14.15 17.93
C PRO A 78 2.21 13.90 17.54
N SER A 79 2.47 13.38 16.35
CA SER A 79 3.83 13.11 15.87
C SER A 79 4.59 14.39 15.46
N GLY A 80 3.87 15.45 15.12
CA GLY A 80 4.47 16.72 14.70
C GLY A 80 3.44 17.71 14.14
N GLN A 81 3.93 18.79 13.53
CA GLN A 81 3.08 19.87 12.99
C GLN A 81 3.31 20.09 11.50
N LEU A 82 4.35 20.83 11.13
CA LEU A 82 4.67 21.11 9.73
C LEU A 82 5.10 19.82 9.04
N ALA A 83 4.44 19.47 7.93
CA ALA A 83 4.73 18.27 7.16
C ALA A 83 4.84 18.59 5.67
N ALA A 84 5.69 17.84 4.98
CA ALA A 84 5.81 17.86 3.53
C ALA A 84 5.78 16.42 3.00
N SER A 85 5.24 16.24 1.81
CA SER A 85 5.21 14.93 1.14
C SER A 85 5.43 15.05 -0.36
N GLN A 86 6.02 14.04 -0.97
CA GLN A 86 6.15 13.91 -2.42
C GLN A 86 5.71 12.52 -2.87
N ALA A 87 4.93 12.47 -3.95
CA ALA A 87 4.58 11.22 -4.60
C ALA A 87 5.87 10.61 -5.17
N ILE A 88 6.19 9.40 -4.74
CA ILE A 88 7.45 8.72 -5.05
C ILE A 88 7.17 7.31 -5.57
N THR A 89 8.14 6.70 -6.23
CA THR A 89 8.02 5.32 -6.73
C THR A 89 9.13 4.48 -6.12
N VAL A 90 8.84 3.24 -5.77
CA VAL A 90 9.87 2.33 -5.27
C VAL A 90 10.87 1.96 -6.36
N THR A 91 12.09 1.63 -5.96
CA THR A 91 13.13 1.09 -6.84
C THR A 91 12.66 -0.26 -7.38
N PRO A 92 12.77 -0.51 -8.70
CA PRO A 92 12.36 -1.78 -9.27
C PRO A 92 13.30 -2.93 -8.83
N ALA A 93 12.89 -4.16 -9.10
CA ALA A 93 13.79 -5.31 -9.07
C ALA A 93 14.97 -5.13 -10.04
N ALA A 94 16.02 -5.94 -9.86
CA ALA A 94 17.21 -5.89 -10.70
C ALA A 94 16.85 -6.08 -12.18
N GLY A 95 17.37 -5.19 -13.05
CA GLY A 95 17.04 -5.18 -14.47
C GLY A 95 15.75 -4.44 -14.85
N GLY A 96 14.99 -3.94 -13.87
CA GLY A 96 13.80 -3.14 -14.13
C GLY A 96 14.09 -1.70 -14.58
N THR A 97 13.07 -1.03 -15.13
CA THR A 97 13.18 0.34 -15.63
C THR A 97 13.39 1.32 -14.47
N PRO A 98 14.40 2.21 -14.51
CA PRO A 98 14.64 3.19 -13.46
C PRO A 98 13.40 4.04 -13.14
N THR A 99 13.11 4.18 -11.85
CA THR A 99 11.96 4.93 -11.33
C THR A 99 12.42 6.17 -10.55
N LYS A 100 11.52 7.12 -10.33
CA LYS A 100 11.78 8.30 -9.50
C LYS A 100 11.72 7.91 -8.02
N ASN A 101 12.81 7.34 -7.53
CA ASN A 101 12.91 6.63 -6.25
C ASN A 101 13.57 7.41 -5.11
N THR A 102 14.05 8.62 -5.36
CA THR A 102 14.78 9.39 -4.35
C THR A 102 14.31 10.83 -4.28
N THR A 103 14.11 11.32 -3.06
CA THR A 103 13.81 12.73 -2.77
C THR A 103 14.80 13.29 -1.75
N THR A 104 15.04 14.60 -1.79
CA THR A 104 15.91 15.29 -0.83
C THR A 104 15.08 16.18 0.08
N MET A 105 15.28 16.03 1.39
CA MET A 105 14.68 16.87 2.42
C MET A 105 15.42 18.21 2.51
N THR A 106 14.68 19.29 2.67
CA THR A 106 15.20 20.63 2.97
C THR A 106 14.66 21.10 4.32
N VAL A 107 15.48 21.78 5.10
CA VAL A 107 15.09 22.36 6.40
C VAL A 107 15.26 23.88 6.45
N ASN A 108 15.96 24.46 5.48
CA ASN A 108 16.23 25.90 5.38
C ASN A 108 15.99 26.34 3.92
N PRO A 109 15.12 27.34 3.65
CA PRO A 109 14.42 28.21 4.62
C PRO A 109 13.18 27.59 5.27
N SER A 110 12.73 26.42 4.81
CA SER A 110 11.58 25.73 5.38
C SER A 110 11.65 24.22 5.16
N LEU A 111 10.87 23.47 5.95
CA LEU A 111 10.73 22.02 5.77
C LEU A 111 10.09 21.70 4.42
N GLY A 112 10.75 20.86 3.63
CA GLY A 112 10.27 20.47 2.30
C GLY A 112 10.90 19.19 1.77
N LEU A 113 10.37 18.72 0.65
CA LEU A 113 10.90 17.61 -0.14
C LEU A 113 10.98 18.01 -1.61
N SER A 114 12.13 17.77 -2.24
CA SER A 114 12.31 17.98 -3.67
C SER A 114 11.42 17.04 -4.50
N PRO A 115 11.06 17.39 -5.74
CA PRO A 115 10.50 16.40 -6.67
C PRO A 115 11.42 15.17 -6.77
N PRO A 116 10.87 13.93 -6.76
CA PRO A 116 11.72 12.75 -6.79
C PRO A 116 12.48 12.59 -8.11
N VAL A 117 13.71 12.09 -8.00
CA VAL A 117 14.62 11.78 -9.10
C VAL A 117 15.02 10.30 -9.03
N SER A 118 15.51 9.77 -10.14
CA SER A 118 16.04 8.40 -10.20
C SER A 118 17.49 8.39 -9.74
N THR A 119 17.80 7.61 -8.71
CA THR A 119 19.19 7.38 -8.28
C THR A 119 19.46 5.89 -8.07
N PRO A 120 20.69 5.42 -8.33
CA PRO A 120 21.11 4.09 -7.91
C PRO A 120 21.27 4.02 -6.39
N GLY A 121 21.17 2.82 -5.82
CA GLY A 121 21.57 2.54 -4.44
C GLY A 121 20.46 2.28 -3.42
N PRO A 122 19.20 2.76 -3.56
CA PRO A 122 18.12 2.22 -2.74
C PRO A 122 17.84 0.76 -3.12
N GLN A 123 17.41 -0.05 -2.15
CA GLN A 123 17.07 -1.45 -2.36
C GLN A 123 15.81 -1.60 -3.22
N ALA A 124 15.70 -2.72 -3.93
CA ALA A 124 14.47 -3.06 -4.66
C ALA A 124 13.27 -3.04 -3.69
N GLY A 125 12.16 -2.43 -4.13
CA GLY A 125 10.97 -2.23 -3.30
C GLY A 125 11.05 -1.05 -2.33
N SER A 126 12.18 -0.31 -2.25
CA SER A 126 12.30 0.88 -1.40
C SER A 126 12.45 2.18 -2.18
N PHE A 127 12.06 3.28 -1.54
CA PHE A 127 12.42 4.64 -1.94
C PHE A 127 13.35 5.27 -0.92
N ARG A 128 14.07 6.33 -1.31
CA ARG A 128 15.05 7.03 -0.45
C ARG A 128 14.63 8.46 -0.14
N ILE A 129 14.81 8.83 1.12
CA ILE A 129 14.83 10.22 1.57
C ILE A 129 16.26 10.57 1.98
N ILE A 130 16.86 11.55 1.30
CA ILE A 130 18.17 12.10 1.68
C ILE A 130 17.93 13.23 2.67
N THR A 131 18.48 13.10 3.88
CA THR A 131 18.38 14.15 4.91
C THR A 131 19.52 15.15 4.75
N PRO A 132 19.27 16.46 4.96
CA PRO A 132 20.32 17.45 4.91
C PRO A 132 21.14 17.41 6.21
N VAL A 133 22.22 18.19 6.26
CA VAL A 133 22.85 18.53 7.54
C VAL A 133 21.90 19.43 8.33
N PHE A 134 21.61 19.06 9.57
CA PHE A 134 20.90 19.89 10.55
C PHE A 134 21.41 19.57 11.96
N ASN A 135 21.06 20.40 12.95
CA ASN A 135 21.44 20.16 14.34
C ASN A 135 20.27 19.50 15.11
N PRO A 136 20.34 18.19 15.42
CA PRO A 136 19.27 17.47 16.11
C PRO A 136 19.08 17.91 17.57
N THR A 137 20.00 18.69 18.15
CA THR A 137 19.80 19.26 19.49
C THR A 137 18.94 20.52 19.47
N LEU A 138 18.86 21.21 18.33
CA LEU A 138 18.02 22.40 18.15
C LEU A 138 16.66 22.02 17.59
N GLU A 139 16.64 21.12 16.62
CA GLU A 139 15.41 20.75 15.92
C GLU A 139 15.48 19.32 15.42
N ASN A 140 14.38 18.59 15.64
CA ASN A 140 14.24 17.19 15.23
C ASN A 140 13.18 17.07 14.15
N TYR A 141 13.33 16.03 13.34
CA TYR A 141 12.43 15.74 12.24
C TYR A 141 12.09 14.26 12.20
N ASN A 142 10.89 13.96 11.77
CA ASN A 142 10.44 12.62 11.43
C ASN A 142 10.48 12.45 9.92
N ALA A 143 10.86 11.27 9.44
CA ALA A 143 10.86 10.94 8.02
C ALA A 143 10.37 9.51 7.79
N GLY A 144 9.63 9.29 6.71
CA GLY A 144 9.18 7.95 6.35
C GLY A 144 8.06 7.91 5.32
N SER A 145 7.22 6.89 5.42
CA SER A 145 6.06 6.68 4.55
C SER A 145 4.91 7.58 4.96
N ALA A 146 4.39 8.38 4.02
CA ALA A 146 3.23 9.23 4.23
C ALA A 146 2.00 8.72 3.49
N LEU A 147 0.84 9.18 3.96
CA LEU A 147 -0.39 9.19 3.21
C LEU A 147 -0.85 10.63 3.04
N ARG A 148 -1.50 10.88 1.90
CA ARG A 148 -2.15 12.15 1.62
C ARG A 148 -3.66 11.95 1.58
N THR A 149 -4.39 12.72 2.37
CA THR A 149 -5.85 12.72 2.33
C THR A 149 -6.33 13.38 1.04
N LEU A 150 -7.59 13.13 0.65
CA LEU A 150 -8.21 13.80 -0.49
C LEU A 150 -8.29 15.33 -0.32
N THR A 151 -8.34 15.80 0.93
CA THR A 151 -8.30 17.23 1.27
C THR A 151 -6.88 17.82 1.25
N GLY A 152 -5.87 17.01 0.91
CA GLY A 152 -4.48 17.43 0.79
C GLY A 152 -3.67 17.38 2.08
N GLY A 153 -4.26 16.94 3.19
CA GLY A 153 -3.56 16.75 4.46
C GLY A 153 -2.50 15.66 4.38
N VAL A 154 -1.35 15.89 4.99
CA VAL A 154 -0.23 14.94 5.03
C VAL A 154 -0.16 14.31 6.40
N THR A 155 -0.12 12.99 6.46
CA THR A 155 0.11 12.26 7.71
C THR A 155 1.16 11.21 7.45
N LEU A 156 2.24 11.21 8.25
CA LEU A 156 3.18 10.10 8.25
C LEU A 156 2.44 8.86 8.74
N SER A 157 2.36 7.83 7.92
CA SER A 157 1.74 6.55 8.28
C SER A 157 2.58 5.80 9.30
N ASN A 158 3.88 5.72 9.01
CA ASN A 158 4.92 5.25 9.88
C ASN A 158 6.20 6.00 9.53
N PHE A 159 7.10 6.12 10.50
CA PHE A 159 8.27 6.98 10.38
C PHE A 159 9.34 6.62 11.40
N VAL A 160 10.54 7.16 11.19
CA VAL A 160 11.63 7.16 12.16
C VAL A 160 12.02 8.60 12.46
N THR A 161 12.71 8.83 13.58
CA THR A 161 13.41 10.11 13.80
C THR A 161 14.56 10.21 12.80
N ALA A 162 14.50 11.22 11.93
CA ALA A 162 15.50 11.47 10.90
C ALA A 162 16.86 11.80 11.54
N GLN A 163 17.93 11.20 11.03
CA GLN A 163 19.30 11.55 11.37
C GLN A 163 19.84 12.56 10.36
N PRO A 164 20.69 13.52 10.76
CA PRO A 164 21.26 14.49 9.84
C PRO A 164 22.28 13.85 8.90
N ASN A 165 22.28 14.29 7.63
CA ASN A 165 23.25 13.89 6.61
C ASN A 165 23.32 12.37 6.37
N THR A 166 22.16 11.72 6.27
CA THR A 166 22.04 10.28 6.01
C THR A 166 21.06 9.99 4.87
N ASN A 167 21.13 8.76 4.37
CA ASN A 167 20.11 8.20 3.49
C ASN A 167 19.16 7.36 4.34
N LEU A 168 17.87 7.62 4.24
CA LEU A 168 16.82 6.80 4.81
C LEU A 168 16.11 6.06 3.68
N ASP A 169 16.25 4.73 3.65
CA ASP A 169 15.54 3.89 2.70
C ASP A 169 14.28 3.32 3.36
N CYS A 170 13.15 3.43 2.68
CA CYS A 170 11.84 3.04 3.17
C CYS A 170 11.18 2.08 2.17
N GLN A 171 10.89 0.85 2.62
CA GLN A 171 10.15 -0.16 1.86
C GLN A 171 8.71 -0.22 2.37
N PRO A 172 7.75 0.44 1.69
CA PRO A 172 6.36 0.51 2.15
C PRO A 172 5.68 -0.86 2.08
N ILE A 173 4.82 -1.15 3.07
CA ILE A 173 4.00 -2.37 3.11
C ILE A 173 2.52 -1.99 3.01
N ARG A 174 1.81 -2.59 2.04
CA ARG A 174 0.40 -2.26 1.73
C ARG A 174 -0.58 -3.15 2.50
N ILE A 175 -0.40 -3.21 3.82
CA ILE A 175 -1.31 -3.89 4.74
C ILE A 175 -1.87 -2.85 5.68
N PHE A 176 -3.19 -2.79 5.77
CA PHE A 176 -3.91 -1.84 6.62
C PHE A 176 -4.63 -2.59 7.73
N TYR A 177 -4.76 -1.93 8.87
CA TYR A 177 -5.38 -2.47 10.06
C TYR A 177 -6.53 -1.58 10.50
N VAL A 178 -7.57 -2.21 11.04
CA VAL A 178 -8.67 -1.54 11.75
C VAL A 178 -8.73 -2.09 13.17
N GLN A 179 -8.81 -1.21 14.16
CA GLN A 179 -8.90 -1.60 15.56
C GLN A 179 -9.85 -0.68 16.33
N THR A 180 -10.44 -1.19 17.40
CA THR A 180 -11.20 -0.39 18.35
C THR A 180 -10.27 0.36 19.31
N GLY A 181 -10.50 1.66 19.53
CA GLY A 181 -9.72 2.47 20.47
C GLY A 181 -9.83 3.97 20.18
N ASN A 182 -9.06 4.77 20.92
CA ASN A 182 -9.22 6.23 20.95
C ASN A 182 -8.04 7.00 20.33
N TYR A 183 -7.19 6.36 19.52
CA TYR A 183 -6.12 7.06 18.82
C TYR A 183 -6.70 7.95 17.73
N THR A 184 -6.41 9.24 17.80
CA THR A 184 -6.82 10.22 16.78
C THR A 184 -5.83 10.27 15.62
N ALA A 185 -6.31 10.65 14.44
CA ALA A 185 -5.47 10.78 13.26
C ALA A 185 -4.24 11.70 13.51
N GLY A 186 -3.06 11.25 13.10
CA GLY A 186 -1.79 11.97 13.30
C GLY A 186 -1.16 11.81 14.68
N THR A 187 -1.72 10.96 15.55
CA THR A 187 -1.10 10.60 16.83
C THR A 187 -0.36 9.28 16.77
N VAL A 188 0.78 9.22 17.45
CA VAL A 188 1.60 8.01 17.55
C VAL A 188 0.80 6.95 18.30
N MET A 189 0.77 5.74 17.77
CA MET A 189 0.07 4.61 18.35
C MET A 189 1.02 3.44 18.62
N ASN A 190 0.64 2.58 19.56
CA ASN A 190 1.38 1.35 19.81
C ASN A 190 0.99 0.29 18.76
N PHE A 191 1.83 0.10 17.75
CA PHE A 191 1.60 -0.88 16.68
C PHE A 191 1.46 -2.30 17.23
N THR A 192 2.47 -2.79 17.96
CA THR A 192 2.52 -4.17 18.47
C THR A 192 1.28 -4.54 19.29
N ALA A 193 0.83 -3.67 20.19
CA ALA A 193 -0.35 -3.92 20.99
C ALA A 193 -1.64 -3.83 20.16
N SER A 194 -1.74 -2.86 19.24
CA SER A 194 -2.96 -2.63 18.48
C SER A 194 -3.16 -3.66 17.37
N SER A 195 -2.08 -4.14 16.74
CA SER A 195 -2.11 -5.08 15.62
C SER A 195 -2.44 -6.51 16.04
N ALA A 196 -2.21 -6.88 17.30
CA ALA A 196 -2.37 -8.25 17.79
C ALA A 196 -3.78 -8.83 17.59
N THR A 197 -4.80 -7.97 17.65
CA THR A 197 -6.22 -8.37 17.51
C THR A 197 -6.97 -7.49 16.52
N ALA A 198 -6.27 -6.76 15.65
CA ALA A 198 -6.91 -5.88 14.66
C ALA A 198 -7.46 -6.67 13.48
N ALA A 199 -8.45 -6.10 12.78
CA ALA A 199 -8.82 -6.58 11.45
C ALA A 199 -7.69 -6.28 10.47
N VAL A 200 -7.32 -7.26 9.64
CA VAL A 200 -6.22 -7.14 8.66
C VAL A 200 -6.79 -7.02 7.26
N CYS A 201 -6.49 -5.90 6.59
CA CYS A 201 -6.82 -5.63 5.20
C CYS A 201 -5.53 -5.65 4.37
N ASP A 202 -5.17 -6.84 3.88
CA ASP A 202 -3.95 -7.04 3.08
C ASP A 202 -4.22 -6.73 1.60
N ALA A 203 -3.63 -5.65 1.10
CA ALA A 203 -3.75 -5.24 -0.30
C ALA A 203 -2.57 -5.71 -1.17
N THR A 204 -1.60 -6.47 -0.63
CA THR A 204 -0.49 -7.06 -1.40
C THR A 204 -0.98 -7.98 -2.52
N PRO A 205 -2.08 -8.76 -2.37
CA PRO A 205 -2.64 -9.57 -3.45
C PRO A 205 -3.46 -8.74 -4.47
N GLY A 206 -3.39 -7.41 -4.37
CA GLY A 206 -4.08 -6.47 -5.26
C GLY A 206 -5.52 -6.15 -4.88
N TYR A 207 -6.03 -6.66 -3.75
CA TYR A 207 -7.35 -6.28 -3.24
C TYR A 207 -7.44 -4.76 -3.04
N SER A 208 -8.53 -4.18 -3.53
CA SER A 208 -8.76 -2.73 -3.49
C SER A 208 -9.92 -2.35 -2.57
N THR A 209 -10.73 -3.31 -2.15
CA THR A 209 -11.90 -3.05 -1.32
C THR A 209 -12.03 -4.13 -0.24
N PHE A 210 -12.35 -3.72 0.98
CA PHE A 210 -12.50 -4.63 2.11
C PHE A 210 -13.81 -4.31 2.83
N SER A 211 -14.62 -5.34 3.09
CA SER A 211 -15.72 -5.26 4.05
C SER A 211 -15.23 -5.83 5.37
N VAL A 212 -15.32 -5.04 6.43
CA VAL A 212 -14.83 -5.37 7.77
C VAL A 212 -16.01 -5.30 8.73
N VAL A 213 -16.25 -6.38 9.46
CA VAL A 213 -17.31 -6.46 10.47
C VAL A 213 -16.67 -6.68 11.83
N TYR A 214 -16.97 -5.79 12.79
CA TYR A 214 -16.67 -5.99 14.20
C TYR A 214 -17.83 -6.73 14.86
N ASN A 215 -17.62 -7.96 15.29
CA ASN A 215 -18.66 -8.85 15.81
C ASN A 215 -18.94 -8.56 17.30
N ALA A 216 -20.12 -8.96 17.78
CA ALA A 216 -20.51 -8.78 19.19
C ALA A 216 -19.60 -9.50 20.21
N ASN A 217 -18.87 -10.52 19.79
CA ASN A 217 -17.89 -11.24 20.60
C ASN A 217 -16.48 -10.61 20.57
N GLY A 218 -16.30 -9.45 19.92
CA GLY A 218 -15.02 -8.75 19.81
C GLY A 218 -14.08 -9.29 18.73
N THR A 219 -14.53 -10.23 17.90
CA THR A 219 -13.77 -10.74 16.74
C THR A 219 -14.05 -9.94 15.48
N TRP A 220 -13.25 -10.16 14.45
CA TRP A 220 -13.38 -9.49 13.15
C TRP A 220 -13.73 -10.49 12.05
N THR A 221 -14.58 -10.08 11.13
CA THR A 221 -14.76 -10.73 9.83
C THR A 221 -14.26 -9.77 8.75
N VAL A 222 -13.29 -10.18 7.94
CA VAL A 222 -12.76 -9.38 6.82
C VAL A 222 -13.01 -10.10 5.52
N THR A 223 -13.70 -9.43 4.61
CA THR A 223 -14.00 -9.92 3.26
C THR A 223 -13.30 -9.03 2.24
N PRO A 224 -12.20 -9.51 1.62
CA PRO A 224 -11.50 -8.76 0.59
C PRO A 224 -12.20 -8.89 -0.77
N TYR A 225 -12.17 -7.81 -1.53
CA TYR A 225 -12.71 -7.72 -2.88
C TYR A 225 -11.66 -7.13 -3.82
N ALA A 226 -11.57 -7.72 -5.00
CA ALA A 226 -10.84 -7.13 -6.11
C ALA A 226 -11.79 -6.57 -7.16
N LEU A 227 -11.34 -5.53 -7.84
CA LEU A 227 -11.99 -5.05 -9.05
C LEU A 227 -11.56 -5.91 -10.25
N VAL A 228 -12.50 -6.68 -10.79
CA VAL A 228 -12.30 -7.47 -12.01
C VAL A 228 -13.01 -6.79 -13.17
N ARG A 229 -12.33 -6.60 -14.31
CA ARG A 229 -13.01 -6.18 -15.55
C ARG A 229 -13.54 -7.40 -16.30
N GLY A 230 -14.83 -7.38 -16.60
CA GLY A 230 -15.44 -8.37 -17.50
C GLY A 230 -15.06 -8.10 -18.96
N ALA A 231 -15.33 -9.07 -19.84
CA ALA A 231 -15.09 -8.98 -21.29
C ALA A 231 -15.81 -7.80 -21.98
N ASN A 232 -16.84 -7.24 -21.34
CA ASN A 232 -17.56 -6.04 -21.79
C ASN A 232 -16.94 -4.71 -21.28
N GLY A 233 -15.76 -4.76 -20.66
CA GLY A 233 -15.06 -3.60 -20.10
C GLY A 233 -15.61 -3.06 -18.77
N ARG A 234 -16.71 -3.62 -18.25
CA ARG A 234 -17.31 -3.20 -16.96
C ARG A 234 -16.57 -3.83 -15.78
N GLY A 235 -16.28 -3.02 -14.77
CA GLY A 235 -15.70 -3.48 -13.50
C GLY A 235 -16.75 -4.09 -12.58
N ARG A 236 -16.42 -5.21 -11.93
CA ARG A 236 -17.22 -5.85 -10.87
C ARG A 236 -16.32 -6.14 -9.67
N LEU A 237 -16.81 -5.89 -8.47
CA LEU A 237 -16.16 -6.37 -7.25
C LEU A 237 -16.42 -7.86 -7.12
N VAL A 238 -15.35 -8.64 -6.95
CA VAL A 238 -15.43 -10.09 -6.75
C VAL A 238 -14.78 -10.40 -5.41
N GLU A 239 -15.56 -11.03 -4.54
CA GLU A 239 -15.13 -11.51 -3.22
C GLU A 239 -14.05 -12.58 -3.35
N GLY A 240 -12.98 -12.47 -2.57
CA GLY A 240 -11.93 -13.49 -2.46
C GLY A 240 -11.13 -13.75 -3.75
N ALA A 241 -11.41 -13.02 -4.84
CA ALA A 241 -10.65 -13.11 -6.07
C ALA A 241 -9.43 -12.19 -5.99
N THR A 242 -8.23 -12.74 -6.10
CA THR A 242 -6.98 -11.98 -6.22
C THR A 242 -7.09 -11.00 -7.39
N ALA A 243 -6.64 -9.75 -7.23
CA ALA A 243 -6.91 -8.76 -8.25
C ALA A 243 -6.20 -9.08 -9.55
N VAL A 244 -6.93 -8.93 -10.65
CA VAL A 244 -6.38 -9.20 -11.96
C VAL A 244 -5.43 -8.05 -12.31
N ASN A 245 -4.13 -8.31 -12.32
CA ASN A 245 -3.10 -7.36 -12.72
C ASN A 245 -2.35 -7.79 -13.98
N ALA A 246 -2.58 -9.02 -14.46
CA ALA A 246 -1.97 -9.58 -15.65
C ALA A 246 -3.02 -9.88 -16.73
N GLU A 247 -2.62 -9.68 -17.97
CA GLU A 247 -3.36 -10.17 -19.13
C GLU A 247 -2.49 -11.08 -19.98
N VAL A 248 -3.12 -12.12 -20.51
CA VAL A 248 -2.52 -13.08 -21.44
C VAL A 248 -3.24 -12.87 -22.76
N LEU A 249 -2.52 -12.36 -23.74
CA LEU A 249 -3.00 -12.18 -25.11
C LEU A 249 -2.60 -13.39 -25.95
N ASN A 250 -3.31 -13.59 -27.06
CA ASN A 250 -2.86 -14.52 -28.09
C ASN A 250 -1.44 -14.17 -28.58
N GLU A 251 -0.80 -15.11 -29.28
CA GLU A 251 0.54 -14.97 -29.86
C GLU A 251 0.72 -13.64 -30.63
N ALA A 252 -0.30 -13.24 -31.39
CA ALA A 252 -0.30 -12.01 -32.18
C ALA A 252 -0.43 -10.71 -31.35
N GLY A 253 -0.76 -10.79 -30.05
CA GLY A 253 -0.96 -9.61 -29.20
C GLY A 253 -2.20 -8.79 -29.55
N THR A 254 -3.17 -9.38 -30.25
CA THR A 254 -4.35 -8.67 -30.78
C THR A 254 -5.58 -8.82 -29.91
N ALA A 255 -5.66 -9.86 -29.07
CA ALA A 255 -6.81 -10.11 -28.22
C ALA A 255 -6.38 -10.70 -26.86
N THR A 256 -6.95 -10.17 -25.78
CA THR A 256 -6.84 -10.74 -24.44
C THR A 256 -7.67 -12.02 -24.37
N ILE A 257 -7.02 -13.16 -24.18
CA ILE A 257 -7.66 -14.49 -24.13
C ILE A 257 -7.85 -14.99 -22.70
N SER A 258 -7.04 -14.51 -21.77
CA SER A 258 -7.19 -14.77 -20.33
C SER A 258 -6.59 -13.62 -19.55
N THR A 259 -6.99 -13.52 -18.29
CA THR A 259 -6.48 -12.52 -17.36
C THR A 259 -6.23 -13.19 -16.02
N GLY A 260 -5.26 -12.72 -15.24
CA GLY A 260 -4.94 -13.31 -13.95
C GLY A 260 -4.14 -12.38 -13.05
N TYR A 261 -3.50 -12.97 -12.06
CA TYR A 261 -2.70 -12.27 -11.06
C TYR A 261 -1.24 -12.71 -11.12
N VAL A 262 -0.32 -11.75 -11.06
CA VAL A 262 1.11 -11.94 -10.91
C VAL A 262 1.54 -11.28 -9.61
N ALA A 263 2.17 -12.03 -8.72
CA ALA A 263 2.62 -11.54 -7.42
C ALA A 263 3.57 -10.34 -7.57
N ASP A 264 3.46 -9.38 -6.64
CA ASP A 264 4.31 -8.18 -6.56
C ASP A 264 4.36 -7.28 -7.82
N ASN A 265 3.45 -7.50 -8.79
CA ASN A 265 3.55 -6.94 -10.15
C ASN A 265 4.91 -7.21 -10.83
N ASP A 266 5.58 -8.31 -10.48
CA ASP A 266 6.83 -8.69 -11.10
C ASP A 266 6.59 -9.49 -12.40
N PHE A 267 6.71 -8.80 -13.53
CA PHE A 267 6.57 -9.40 -14.86
C PHE A 267 7.92 -9.86 -15.44
N SER A 268 8.91 -10.12 -14.59
CA SER A 268 10.19 -10.70 -14.99
C SER A 268 10.03 -12.21 -15.25
N PRO A 269 10.52 -12.75 -16.38
CA PRO A 269 10.42 -14.20 -16.63
C PRO A 269 11.26 -15.03 -15.64
N PRO A 270 10.80 -16.22 -15.23
CA PRO A 270 9.51 -16.83 -15.57
C PRO A 270 8.33 -16.14 -14.85
N ILE A 271 7.31 -15.77 -15.63
CA ILE A 271 6.12 -15.07 -15.14
C ILE A 271 5.09 -16.11 -14.69
N LEU A 272 4.79 -16.15 -13.40
CA LEU A 272 3.71 -16.98 -12.87
C LEU A 272 2.40 -16.18 -12.83
N VAL A 273 1.46 -16.55 -13.69
CA VAL A 273 0.10 -15.99 -13.68
C VAL A 273 -0.84 -16.96 -12.98
N GLN A 274 -1.37 -16.53 -11.84
CA GLN A 274 -2.33 -17.26 -11.01
C GLN A 274 -3.76 -16.80 -11.31
N ASN A 275 -4.74 -17.60 -10.92
CA ASN A 275 -6.17 -17.26 -10.99
C ASN A 275 -6.62 -16.78 -12.38
N LEU A 276 -6.18 -17.49 -13.41
CA LEU A 276 -6.57 -17.28 -14.80
C LEU A 276 -8.10 -17.31 -14.94
N SER A 277 -8.67 -16.30 -15.59
CA SER A 277 -10.11 -16.19 -15.85
C SER A 277 -10.60 -17.23 -16.85
N HIS A 278 -9.74 -17.62 -17.80
CA HIS A 278 -10.02 -18.65 -18.79
C HIS A 278 -8.82 -19.60 -18.89
N PRO A 279 -8.60 -20.48 -17.89
CA PRO A 279 -7.45 -21.36 -17.93
C PRO A 279 -7.54 -22.34 -19.10
N ALA A 280 -8.74 -22.75 -19.51
CA ALA A 280 -8.95 -23.72 -20.59
C ALA A 280 -8.36 -23.31 -21.95
N VAL A 281 -8.18 -22.01 -22.21
CA VAL A 281 -7.61 -21.52 -23.49
C VAL A 281 -6.09 -21.40 -23.47
N ILE A 282 -5.45 -21.62 -22.32
CA ILE A 282 -4.00 -21.62 -22.18
C ILE A 282 -3.47 -23.05 -22.36
N ASN A 283 -2.56 -23.24 -23.31
CA ASN A 283 -1.96 -24.52 -23.66
C ASN A 283 -0.46 -24.48 -23.36
N VAL A 284 0.05 -25.53 -22.73
CA VAL A 284 1.49 -25.69 -22.50
C VAL A 284 2.19 -25.84 -23.86
N LEU A 285 3.38 -25.26 -24.00
CA LEU A 285 4.17 -25.14 -25.23
C LEU A 285 3.59 -24.25 -26.33
N ALA A 286 2.53 -23.47 -26.03
CA ALA A 286 2.04 -22.44 -26.94
C ALA A 286 2.57 -21.05 -26.54
N ASP A 287 2.67 -20.19 -27.54
CA ASP A 287 3.18 -18.82 -27.40
C ASP A 287 2.07 -17.81 -27.13
N TYR A 288 2.39 -16.88 -26.23
CA TYR A 288 1.47 -15.87 -25.73
C TYR A 288 2.21 -14.56 -25.53
N GLN A 289 1.43 -13.47 -25.47
CA GLN A 289 1.93 -12.20 -25.00
C GLN A 289 1.42 -11.93 -23.58
N VAL A 290 2.32 -11.88 -22.61
CA VAL A 290 1.98 -11.75 -21.18
C VAL A 290 2.54 -10.44 -20.64
N GLY A 291 1.75 -9.74 -19.81
CA GLY A 291 2.20 -8.52 -19.15
C GLY A 291 1.12 -7.85 -18.31
N PRO A 292 1.42 -6.71 -17.68
CA PRO A 292 0.45 -5.96 -16.90
C PRO A 292 -0.71 -5.47 -17.76
N ILE A 293 -1.92 -5.40 -17.21
CA ILE A 293 -3.11 -4.90 -17.94
C ILE A 293 -2.85 -3.48 -18.48
N GLY A 294 -2.96 -3.31 -19.80
CA GLY A 294 -2.75 -2.03 -20.48
C GLY A 294 -1.31 -1.53 -20.50
N GLY A 295 -0.35 -2.36 -20.07
CA GLY A 295 1.08 -2.06 -20.12
C GLY A 295 1.83 -2.86 -21.19
N PRO A 296 3.18 -2.81 -21.18
CA PRO A 296 4.00 -3.54 -22.14
C PRO A 296 3.79 -5.06 -22.04
N LYS A 297 4.06 -5.77 -23.13
CA LYS A 297 3.89 -7.22 -23.23
C LYS A 297 5.20 -7.89 -23.60
N LEU A 298 5.42 -9.08 -23.07
CA LEU A 298 6.53 -9.95 -23.41
C LEU A 298 5.97 -11.16 -24.16
N GLY A 299 6.61 -11.49 -25.29
CA GLY A 299 6.38 -12.77 -25.97
C GLY A 299 7.01 -13.88 -25.13
N THR A 300 6.21 -14.87 -24.76
CA THR A 300 6.60 -15.96 -23.85
C THR A 300 5.86 -17.23 -24.21
N THR A 301 6.50 -18.39 -24.01
CA THR A 301 5.88 -19.71 -24.10
C THR A 301 5.32 -20.12 -22.74
N CYS A 302 4.12 -20.70 -22.70
CA CYS A 302 3.60 -21.34 -21.49
C CYS A 302 4.36 -22.64 -21.22
N ILE A 303 5.22 -22.67 -20.19
CA ILE A 303 6.06 -23.83 -19.86
C ILE A 303 5.41 -24.78 -18.85
N GLU A 304 4.44 -24.29 -18.07
CA GLU A 304 3.74 -25.09 -17.08
C GLU A 304 2.32 -24.56 -16.87
N LYS A 305 1.37 -25.46 -16.61
CA LYS A 305 -0.01 -25.11 -16.25
C LYS A 305 -0.55 -26.06 -15.19
N GLN A 306 -1.03 -25.51 -14.08
CA GLN A 306 -1.65 -26.24 -12.99
C GLN A 306 -3.00 -25.60 -12.61
N GLY A 307 -4.11 -26.24 -12.99
CA GLY A 307 -5.45 -25.73 -12.70
C GLY A 307 -5.69 -24.32 -13.27
N THR A 308 -5.84 -23.34 -12.39
CA THR A 308 -6.04 -21.92 -12.72
C THR A 308 -4.74 -21.11 -12.81
N SER A 309 -3.57 -21.74 -12.73
CA SER A 309 -2.26 -21.08 -12.80
C SER A 309 -1.46 -21.55 -14.02
N ALA A 310 -0.66 -20.65 -14.60
CA ALA A 310 0.30 -20.97 -15.66
C ALA A 310 1.59 -20.16 -15.52
N THR A 311 2.71 -20.79 -15.87
CA THR A 311 4.04 -20.20 -15.87
C THR A 311 4.50 -19.94 -17.30
N PHE A 312 5.02 -18.76 -17.56
CA PHE A 312 5.45 -18.31 -18.88
C PHE A 312 6.92 -17.92 -18.89
N ALA A 313 7.69 -18.40 -19.86
CA ALA A 313 9.12 -18.11 -19.99
C ALA A 313 9.48 -17.78 -21.45
N PRO A 314 10.62 -17.14 -21.74
CA PRO A 314 11.07 -16.87 -23.10
C PRO A 314 11.36 -18.14 -23.89
#